data_AF-A0A7C7K2W8-F1
#
_entry.id   AF-A0A7C7K2W8-F1
#
_cell.length_a   1.000
_cell.length_b   1.000
_cell.length_c   1.000
_cell.angle_alpha   90.00
_cell.angle_beta   90.00
_cell.angle_gamma   90.00
#
_symmetry.space_group_name_H-M   'P 1'
#
loop_
_entity.id
_entity.type
_entity.pdbx_description
1 polymer ?
#
loop_
_entity_poly.entity_id
_entity_poly.type
_entity_poly.pdbx_seq_one_letter_code
_entity_poly.pdbx_strand_id
1 'polypeptide(L)'
;MIFAACIIDKTSYFIYSSPALNYLVPHFYQSINHLPFWTLFLIASIPDDFSQYWWHRKAHEWPWLWKWHRSHNAAKEMGVLTSYRNAMLYYIFMPNIWWLGAMTFLCHTKSFSYNSSLSN
;
A
#
# COMPACT_ATOMS: atom_id res chain seq x y z
N MET A 1 15.85 15.68 6.55
CA MET A 1 15.93 15.17 5.16
C MET A 1 15.54 13.69 5.03
N ILE A 2 15.88 12.80 5.98
CA ILE A 2 15.51 11.36 5.92
C ILE A 2 13.99 11.10 6.13
N PHE A 3 13.30 11.96 6.89
CA PHE A 3 11.88 11.78 7.23
C PHE A 3 10.88 12.00 6.07
N ALA A 4 11.16 12.95 5.17
CA ALA A 4 10.28 13.21 4.03
C ALA A 4 10.34 12.06 3.01
N ALA A 5 11.53 11.49 2.79
CA ALA A 5 11.76 10.40 1.84
C ALA A 5 10.92 9.15 2.17
N CYS A 6 10.90 8.68 3.43
CA CYS A 6 10.21 7.42 3.74
C CYS A 6 8.68 7.47 3.70
N ILE A 7 8.05 8.62 3.96
CA ILE A 7 6.58 8.78 3.80
C ILE A 7 6.25 8.82 2.30
N ILE A 8 7.10 9.49 1.52
CA ILE A 8 7.01 9.53 0.06
C ILE A 8 7.18 8.12 -0.50
N ASP A 9 8.10 7.30 0.01
CA ASP A 9 8.35 5.96 -0.53
C ASP A 9 7.12 5.05 -0.45
N LYS A 10 6.53 4.88 0.75
CA LYS A 10 5.36 3.99 0.94
C LYS A 10 4.15 4.44 0.11
N THR A 11 3.92 5.75 0.02
CA THR A 11 2.80 6.33 -0.74
C THR A 11 3.07 6.33 -2.25
N SER A 12 4.32 6.50 -2.67
CA SER A 12 4.71 6.48 -4.09
C SER A 12 4.53 5.10 -4.70
N TYR A 13 4.97 4.03 -4.03
CA TYR A 13 4.76 2.65 -4.52
C TYR A 13 3.27 2.33 -4.68
N PHE A 14 2.43 2.78 -3.74
CA PHE A 14 0.98 2.69 -3.86
C PHE A 14 0.46 3.44 -5.11
N ILE A 15 0.85 4.70 -5.31
CA ILE A 15 0.40 5.53 -6.45
C ILE A 15 0.81 4.92 -7.80
N TYR A 16 2.04 4.40 -7.92
CA TYR A 16 2.56 3.87 -9.19
C TYR A 16 2.05 2.46 -9.53
N SER A 17 1.64 1.67 -8.54
CA SER A 17 1.19 0.29 -8.75
C SER A 17 -0.08 0.17 -9.60
N SER A 18 -1.07 1.05 -9.41
CA SER A 18 -2.34 1.00 -10.14
C SER A 18 -2.19 1.33 -11.63
N PRO A 19 -1.49 2.41 -12.05
CA PRO A 19 -1.19 2.64 -13.47
C PRO A 19 -0.40 1.52 -14.12
N ALA A 20 0.57 0.92 -13.40
CA ALA A 20 1.34 -0.20 -13.91
C ALA A 20 0.46 -1.43 -14.17
N LEU A 21 -0.45 -1.78 -13.26
CA LEU A 21 -1.41 -2.85 -13.46
C LEU A 21 -2.38 -2.56 -14.61
N ASN A 22 -2.78 -1.30 -14.78
CA ASN A 22 -3.64 -0.92 -15.91
C ASN A 22 -2.93 -1.06 -17.26
N TYR A 23 -1.62 -0.90 -17.32
CA TYR A 23 -0.85 -1.19 -18.54
C TYR A 23 -0.71 -2.70 -18.80
N LEU A 24 -0.49 -3.50 -17.76
CA LEU A 24 -0.21 -4.94 -17.89
C LEU A 24 -1.47 -5.79 -18.08
N VAL A 25 -2.53 -5.47 -17.34
CA VAL A 25 -3.75 -6.29 -17.26
C VAL A 25 -5.02 -5.43 -17.27
N PRO A 26 -5.21 -4.55 -18.29
CA PRO A 26 -6.29 -3.55 -18.32
C PRO A 26 -7.70 -4.15 -18.17
N HIS A 27 -7.90 -5.39 -18.60
CA HIS A 27 -9.21 -6.07 -18.56
C HIS A 27 -9.79 -6.26 -17.15
N PHE A 28 -8.95 -6.26 -16.12
CA PHE A 28 -9.39 -6.38 -14.72
C PHE A 28 -9.69 -5.05 -14.04
N TYR A 29 -9.41 -3.93 -14.73
CA TYR A 29 -9.63 -2.59 -14.18
C TYR A 29 -11.10 -2.42 -13.80
N GLN A 30 -11.37 -1.96 -12.58
CA GLN A 30 -12.72 -1.74 -12.06
C GLN A 30 -13.61 -2.99 -11.96
N SER A 31 -13.05 -4.19 -12.08
CA SER A 31 -13.82 -5.45 -12.13
C SER A 31 -14.68 -5.73 -10.89
N ILE A 32 -14.31 -5.19 -9.72
CA ILE A 32 -15.04 -5.43 -8.45
C ILE A 32 -15.73 -4.17 -7.90
N ASN A 33 -15.76 -3.07 -8.67
CA ASN A 33 -16.31 -1.79 -8.19
C ASN A 33 -17.82 -1.81 -7.88
N HIS A 34 -18.53 -2.84 -8.33
CA HIS A 34 -19.96 -3.04 -8.12
C HIS A 34 -20.29 -3.64 -6.75
N LEU A 35 -19.28 -4.13 -6.02
CA LEU A 35 -19.45 -4.65 -4.66
C LEU A 35 -19.76 -3.50 -3.68
N PRO A 36 -20.55 -3.75 -2.62
CA PRO A 36 -20.87 -2.72 -1.64
C PRO A 36 -19.60 -2.28 -0.90
N PHE A 37 -19.59 -1.02 -0.46
CA PHE A 37 -18.44 -0.40 0.23
C PHE A 37 -17.86 -1.27 1.34
N TRP A 38 -18.71 -1.85 2.20
CA TRP A 38 -18.26 -2.68 3.32
C TRP A 38 -17.53 -3.95 2.86
N THR A 39 -17.97 -4.55 1.76
CA THR A 39 -17.27 -5.72 1.18
C THR A 39 -15.91 -5.31 0.64
N LEU A 40 -15.83 -4.22 -0.12
CA LEU A 40 -14.56 -3.69 -0.62
C LEU A 40 -13.61 -3.32 0.53
N PHE A 41 -14.13 -2.67 1.57
CA PHE A 41 -13.38 -2.28 2.75
C PHE A 41 -12.79 -3.49 3.48
N LEU A 42 -13.58 -4.54 3.72
CA LEU A 42 -13.12 -5.74 4.42
C LEU A 42 -12.11 -6.53 3.59
N ILE A 43 -12.36 -6.69 2.28
CA ILE A 43 -11.43 -7.40 1.39
C ILE A 43 -10.13 -6.62 1.24
N ALA A 44 -10.17 -5.28 1.28
CA ALA A 44 -8.95 -4.47 1.29
C ALA A 44 -8.22 -4.57 2.63
N SER A 45 -8.88 -4.24 3.74
CA SER A 45 -8.26 -4.04 5.06
C SER A 45 -7.78 -5.32 5.75
N ILE A 46 -8.52 -6.43 5.67
CA ILE A 46 -8.15 -7.66 6.38
C ILE A 46 -6.81 -8.21 5.83
N PRO A 47 -6.66 -8.50 4.52
CA PRO A 47 -5.39 -8.98 3.99
C PRO A 47 -4.26 -7.95 4.14
N ASP A 48 -4.59 -6.66 4.11
CA ASP A 48 -3.66 -5.58 4.39
C ASP A 48 -3.02 -5.73 5.78
N ASP A 49 -3.84 -5.78 6.83
CA ASP A 49 -3.39 -5.91 8.22
C ASP A 49 -2.65 -7.23 8.46
N PHE A 50 -3.19 -8.35 7.96
CA PHE A 50 -2.57 -9.67 8.10
C PHE A 50 -1.20 -9.74 7.42
N SER A 51 -1.08 -9.18 6.21
CA SER A 51 0.18 -9.18 5.47
C SER A 51 1.21 -8.26 6.12
N GLN A 52 0.80 -7.11 6.67
CA GLN A 52 1.68 -6.24 7.44
C GLN A 52 2.17 -6.92 8.73
N TYR A 53 1.27 -7.57 9.48
CA TYR A 53 1.62 -8.31 10.68
C TYR A 53 2.65 -9.41 10.39
N TRP A 54 2.38 -10.25 9.39
CA TRP A 54 3.29 -11.34 9.04
C TRP A 54 4.62 -10.83 8.50
N TRP A 55 4.61 -9.79 7.66
CA TRP A 55 5.83 -9.20 7.15
C TRP A 55 6.73 -8.67 8.27
N HIS A 56 6.15 -7.94 9.22
CA HIS A 56 6.87 -7.44 10.39
C HIS A 56 7.41 -8.59 11.25
N ARG A 57 6.60 -9.61 11.52
CA ARG A 57 7.04 -10.80 12.26
C ARG A 57 8.20 -11.51 11.57
N LYS A 58 8.10 -11.73 10.25
CA LYS A 58 9.19 -12.32 9.46
C LYS A 58 10.43 -11.44 9.43
N ALA A 59 10.29 -10.12 9.55
CA ALA A 59 11.43 -9.22 9.66
C ALA A 59 12.26 -9.41 10.94
N HIS A 60 11.65 -9.91 12.00
CA HIS A 60 12.34 -10.31 13.23
C HIS A 60 12.88 -11.76 13.18
N GLU A 61 12.38 -12.60 12.27
CA GLU A 61 12.81 -14.01 12.13
C GLU A 61 13.91 -14.19 11.07
N TRP A 62 13.86 -13.46 9.95
CA TRP A 62 14.74 -13.68 8.79
C TRP A 62 15.95 -12.73 8.79
N PRO A 63 17.20 -13.26 8.77
CA PRO A 63 18.40 -12.42 8.88
C PRO A 63 18.57 -11.35 7.80
N TRP A 64 18.13 -11.62 6.57
CA TRP A 64 18.21 -10.65 5.47
C TRP A 64 17.17 -9.54 5.62
N LEU A 65 15.95 -9.87 6.05
CA LEU A 65 14.87 -8.91 6.21
C LEU A 65 15.10 -8.03 7.46
N TRP A 66 15.69 -8.61 8.51
CA TRP A 66 16.15 -7.88 9.69
C TRP A 66 17.14 -6.76 9.34
N LYS A 67 18.06 -6.97 8.38
CA LYS A 67 19.01 -5.92 7.95
C LYS A 67 18.29 -4.68 7.44
N TRP A 68 17.12 -4.82 6.82
CA TRP A 68 16.33 -3.70 6.32
C TRP A 68 15.39 -3.11 7.37
N HIS A 69 14.98 -3.93 8.35
CA HIS A 69 14.07 -3.54 9.43
C HIS A 69 14.77 -2.96 10.67
N ARG A 70 16.06 -3.25 10.88
CA ARG A 70 16.80 -2.81 12.08
C ARG A 70 16.79 -1.30 12.31
N SER A 71 16.69 -0.49 11.25
CA SER A 71 16.71 0.99 11.35
C SER A 71 15.47 1.53 12.07
N HIS A 72 14.34 0.82 11.97
CA HIS A 72 13.13 1.11 12.72
C HIS A 72 13.36 0.88 14.22
N ASN A 73 13.98 -0.26 14.56
CA ASN A 73 14.31 -0.63 15.94
C ASN A 73 15.46 0.17 16.55
N ALA A 74 16.18 0.98 15.77
CA ALA A 74 17.28 1.82 16.24
C ALA A 74 16.81 3.15 16.86
N ALA A 75 15.51 3.44 16.86
CA ALA A 75 14.97 4.64 17.48
C ALA A 75 14.98 4.54 19.01
N LYS A 76 15.43 5.60 19.69
CA LYS A 76 15.41 5.70 21.15
C LYS A 76 13.98 5.80 21.71
N GLU A 77 13.08 6.42 20.95
CA GLU A 77 11.66 6.59 21.28
C GLU A 77 10.80 6.05 20.14
N MET A 78 9.76 5.30 20.49
CA MET A 78 8.87 4.64 19.54
C MET A 78 7.59 5.48 19.34
N GLY A 79 7.63 6.42 18.39
CA GLY A 79 6.44 7.16 17.94
C GLY A 79 5.86 6.59 16.65
N VAL A 80 4.70 7.08 16.23
CA VAL A 80 4.04 6.70 14.96
C VAL A 80 4.97 6.85 13.75
N LEU A 81 5.81 7.89 13.76
CA LEU A 81 6.77 8.16 12.68
C LEU A 81 7.93 7.16 12.64
N THR A 82 8.21 6.47 13.74
CA THR A 82 9.26 5.44 13.77
C THR A 82 8.91 4.29 12.83
N SER A 83 7.62 3.98 12.62
CA SER A 83 7.14 2.99 11.67
C SER A 83 7.60 3.24 10.23
N TYR A 84 7.92 4.50 9.88
CA TYR A 84 8.41 4.87 8.56
C TYR A 84 9.94 4.79 8.44
N ARG A 85 10.68 4.50 9.51
CA ARG A 85 12.16 4.50 9.52
C ARG A 85 12.78 3.16 9.12
N ASN A 86 12.32 2.54 8.04
CA ASN A 86 12.92 1.32 7.47
C ASN A 86 13.77 1.65 6.24
N ALA A 87 14.66 0.73 5.84
CA ALA A 87 15.35 0.85 4.56
C ALA A 87 14.33 0.76 3.41
N MET A 88 14.58 1.46 2.30
CA MET A 88 13.68 1.49 1.13
C MET A 88 13.30 0.09 0.61
N LEU A 89 14.27 -0.84 0.61
CA LEU A 89 14.04 -2.25 0.22
C LEU A 89 12.98 -2.95 1.07
N TYR A 90 12.83 -2.57 2.35
CA TYR A 90 11.79 -3.11 3.21
C TYR A 90 10.40 -2.85 2.64
N TYR A 91 10.16 -1.63 2.11
CA TYR A 91 8.89 -1.23 1.53
C TYR A 91 8.67 -1.83 0.14
N ILE A 92 9.72 -1.92 -0.69
CA ILE A 92 9.62 -2.55 -2.02
C ILE A 92 9.11 -3.99 -1.92
N PHE A 93 9.57 -4.76 -0.93
CA PHE A 93 9.15 -6.15 -0.75
C PHE A 93 7.95 -6.32 0.19
N MET A 94 7.40 -5.23 0.73
CA MET A 94 6.27 -5.29 1.66
C MET A 94 4.96 -5.61 0.91
N PRO A 95 4.34 -6.78 1.14
CA PRO A 95 3.22 -7.28 0.33
C PRO A 95 1.96 -6.41 0.41
N ASN A 96 1.70 -5.84 1.58
CA ASN A 96 0.59 -4.93 1.89
C ASN A 96 0.48 -3.76 0.88
N ILE A 97 1.61 -3.14 0.51
CA ILE A 97 1.62 -1.99 -0.41
C ILE A 97 1.11 -2.39 -1.80
N TRP A 98 1.56 -3.54 -2.30
CA TRP A 98 1.13 -4.08 -3.59
C TRP A 98 -0.33 -4.52 -3.57
N TRP A 99 -0.79 -5.07 -2.44
CA TRP A 99 -2.20 -5.41 -2.23
C TRP A 99 -3.11 -4.18 -2.34
N LEU A 100 -2.82 -3.10 -1.63
CA LEU A 100 -3.60 -1.86 -1.72
C LEU A 100 -3.56 -1.25 -3.12
N GLY A 101 -2.41 -1.34 -3.78
CA GLY A 101 -2.25 -0.97 -5.18
C GLY A 101 -3.19 -1.73 -6.13
N ALA A 102 -3.21 -3.06 -5.99
CA ALA A 102 -4.11 -3.93 -6.73
C ALA A 102 -5.58 -3.65 -6.39
N MET A 103 -5.93 -3.46 -5.12
CA MET A 103 -7.29 -3.11 -4.73
C MET A 103 -7.74 -1.80 -5.37
N THR A 104 -6.88 -0.78 -5.36
CA THR A 104 -7.17 0.51 -6.01
C THR A 104 -7.42 0.35 -7.50
N PHE A 105 -6.64 -0.50 -8.18
CA PHE A 105 -6.84 -0.83 -9.58
C PHE A 105 -8.18 -1.57 -9.84
N LEU A 106 -8.53 -2.54 -9.01
CA LEU A 106 -9.73 -3.37 -9.17
C LEU A 106 -11.03 -2.65 -8.77
N CYS A 107 -10.98 -1.75 -7.77
CA CYS A 107 -12.17 -1.10 -7.22
C CYS A 107 -12.29 0.40 -7.59
N HIS A 108 -11.37 0.93 -8.42
CA HIS A 108 -11.34 2.36 -8.78
C HIS A 108 -12.74 2.86 -9.18
N THR A 109 -13.27 3.82 -8.44
CA THR A 109 -14.55 4.44 -8.77
C THR A 109 -14.27 5.70 -9.60
N LYS A 110 -14.95 5.87 -10.74
CA LYS A 110 -14.93 7.13 -11.51
C LYS A 110 -15.71 8.27 -10.83
N SER A 111 -16.10 8.11 -9.56
CA SER A 111 -17.17 8.88 -8.92
C SER A 111 -16.83 10.32 -8.55
N PHE A 112 -15.64 10.84 -8.91
CA PHE A 112 -15.32 12.27 -8.78
C PHE A 112 -15.29 13.02 -10.13
N SER A 113 -15.76 12.42 -11.22
CA SER A 113 -15.79 13.06 -12.54
C SER A 113 -17.16 12.94 -13.22
N TYR A 114 -18.23 13.11 -12.44
CA TYR A 114 -19.61 13.10 -12.96
C TYR A 114 -20.45 14.22 -12.35
N ASN A 115 -19.94 15.46 -12.44
CA ASN A 115 -20.75 16.65 -12.14
C ASN A 115 -20.44 17.86 -13.05
N SER A 116 -19.84 17.63 -14.21
CA SER A 116 -19.57 18.68 -15.22
C SER A 116 -20.18 18.40 -16.59
N SER A 117 -20.98 17.33 -16.75
CA SER A 117 -21.60 16.95 -18.03
C SER A 117 -23.12 16.87 -18.01
N LEU A 118 -23.79 17.36 -16.96
CA LEU A 118 -25.25 17.34 -16.84
C LEU A 118 -25.88 18.74 -16.64
N SER A 119 -25.16 19.81 -16.98
CA SER A 119 -25.75 21.14 -17.17
C SER A 119 -25.81 21.48 -18.66
N ASN A 120 -26.80 20.91 -19.36
CA ASN A 120 -27.38 21.44 -20.60
C ASN A 120 -28.85 21.00 -20.64
#